data_AF-A0A8K0QP29-F1
#
_entry.id   AF-A0A8K0QP29-F1
#
_cell.length_a   1.000
_cell.length_b   1.000
_cell.length_c   1.000
_cell.angle_alpha   90.00
_cell.angle_beta   90.00
_cell.angle_gamma   90.00
#
_symmetry.space_group_name_H-M   'P 1'
#
loop_
_entity.id
_entity.type
_entity.pdbx_description
1 polymer ?
#
loop_
_entity_poly.entity_id
_entity_poly.type
_entity_poly.pdbx_seq_one_letter_code
_entity_poly.pdbx_strand_id
1 'polypeptide(L)' 'MTITSRLYSSFFRSNYLMLATVFTAGFAWEVGFNNTMDKIWDSHNRGRQWKDIRHKFIEAEEDDE' A
#
# COMPACT_ATOMS: atom_id res chain seq x y z
N MET A 1 -30.93 0.03 -16.03
CA MET A 1 -30.01 0.78 -15.13
C MET A 1 -28.61 0.23 -15.31
N THR A 2 -27.61 1.07 -15.56
CA THR A 2 -26.21 0.63 -15.68
C THR A 2 -25.55 0.58 -14.29
N ILE A 3 -24.40 -0.09 -14.18
CA ILE A 3 -23.62 -0.17 -12.93
C ILE A 3 -23.24 1.24 -12.46
N THR A 4 -22.85 2.12 -13.37
CA THR A 4 -22.55 3.53 -13.07
C THR A 4 -23.74 4.26 -12.46
N SER A 5 -24.95 4.03 -13.00
CA SER A 5 -26.18 4.63 -12.43
C SER A 5 -26.43 4.15 -11.00
N ARG A 6 -26.17 2.87 -10.70
CA ARG A 6 -26.35 2.29 -9.37
C ARG A 6 -25.32 2.80 -8.37
N LEU A 7 -24.05 2.92 -8.77
CA LEU A 7 -23.01 3.49 -7.93
C LEU A 7 -23.30 4.96 -7.63
N TYR A 8 -23.69 5.73 -8.64
CA TYR A 8 -24.04 7.13 -8.48
C TYR A 8 -25.20 7.31 -7.50
N SER A 9 -26.31 6.57 -7.70
CA SER A 9 -27.48 6.68 -6.83
C SER A 9 -27.20 6.23 -5.40
N SER A 10 -26.29 5.27 -5.20
CA SER A 10 -26.01 4.68 -3.89
C SER A 10 -25.00 5.47 -3.06
N PHE A 11 -23.97 6.05 -3.69
CA PHE A 11 -22.84 6.64 -2.95
C PHE A 11 -22.56 8.10 -3.30
N PHE A 12 -22.87 8.55 -4.51
CA PHE A 12 -22.43 9.86 -5.04
C PHE A 12 -23.54 10.90 -5.20
N ARG A 13 -24.81 10.55 -4.97
CA ARG A 13 -25.95 11.48 -5.12
C ARG A 13 -26.04 12.52 -3.99
N SER A 14 -25.55 12.21 -2.79
CA SER A 14 -25.59 13.11 -1.63
C SER A 14 -24.19 13.59 -1.28
N ASN A 15 -24.00 14.90 -1.08
CA ASN A 15 -22.68 15.51 -0.88
C ASN A 15 -21.92 14.91 0.32
N TYR A 16 -22.58 14.74 1.48
CA TYR A 16 -21.90 14.18 2.66
C TYR A 16 -21.50 12.71 2.44
N LEU A 17 -22.37 11.93 1.80
CA LEU A 17 -22.12 10.51 1.54
C LEU A 17 -21.03 10.33 0.48
N MET A 18 -21.00 11.20 -0.52
CA MET A 18 -19.93 11.28 -1.51
C MET A 18 -18.59 11.53 -0.82
N LEU A 19 -18.51 12.55 0.04
CA LEU A 19 -17.27 12.87 0.76
C LEU A 19 -16.81 11.70 1.65
N ALA A 20 -17.72 11.10 2.42
CA ALA A 20 -17.42 9.91 3.24
C ALA A 20 -16.92 8.74 2.38
N THR A 21 -17.54 8.50 1.22
CA THR A 21 -17.15 7.43 0.29
C THR A 21 -15.75 7.68 -0.25
N VAL A 22 -15.46 8.89 -0.75
CA VAL A 22 -14.15 9.23 -1.34
C VAL A 22 -13.03 9.14 -0.30
N PHE A 23 -13.24 9.68 0.91
CA PHE A 23 -12.22 9.61 1.96
C PHE A 23 -11.98 8.18 2.43
N THR A 24 -13.04 7.40 2.66
CA THR A 24 -12.90 5.99 3.07
C THR A 24 -12.19 5.17 1.99
N ALA A 25 -12.56 5.38 0.72
CA ALA A 25 -11.91 4.73 -0.40
C ALA A 25 -10.43 5.14 -0.51
N GLY A 26 -10.11 6.41 -0.29
CA GLY A 26 -8.74 6.91 -0.26
C GLY A 26 -7.87 6.20 0.79
N PHE A 27 -8.35 6.12 2.04
CA PHE A 27 -7.64 5.41 3.11
C PHE A 27 -7.48 3.91 2.82
N ALA A 28 -8.55 3.25 2.39
CA ALA A 28 -8.49 1.82 2.05
C ALA A 28 -7.54 1.57 0.88
N TRP A 29 -7.54 2.45 -0.12
CA TRP A 29 -6.63 2.40 -1.26
C TRP A 29 -5.18 2.57 -0.83
N GLU A 30 -4.86 3.59 -0.03
CA GLU A 30 -3.50 3.84 0.45
C GLU A 30 -2.91 2.63 1.16
N VAL A 31 -3.64 2.05 2.12
CA VAL A 31 -3.19 0.87 2.87
C VAL A 31 -2.99 -0.33 1.96
N GLY A 32 -3.96 -0.61 1.07
CA GLY A 32 -3.87 -1.74 0.16
C GLY A 32 -2.75 -1.59 -0.88
N PHE A 33 -2.65 -0.39 -1.46
CA PHE A 33 -1.69 -0.07 -2.50
C PHE A 33 -0.25 -0.11 -1.99
N ASN A 34 0.04 0.57 -0.88
CA ASN A 34 1.39 0.61 -0.30
C ASN A 34 1.89 -0.81 0.02
N ASN A 35 1.10 -1.58 0.78
CA ASN A 35 1.46 -2.96 1.12
C ASN A 35 1.66 -3.86 -0.11
N THR A 36 0.89 -3.65 -1.17
CA THR A 36 1.00 -4.45 -2.40
C THR A 36 2.24 -4.05 -3.19
N MET A 37 2.47 -2.74 -3.36
CA MET A 37 3.63 -2.24 -4.10
C MET A 37 4.94 -2.55 -3.37
N ASP A 38 4.97 -2.48 -2.03
CA ASP A 38 6.12 -2.89 -1.24
C ASP A 38 6.45 -4.37 -1.49
N LYS A 39 5.44 -5.26 -1.49
CA LYS A 39 5.68 -6.69 -1.80
C LYS A 39 6.20 -6.92 -3.21
N ILE A 40 5.67 -6.18 -4.20
CA ILE A 40 6.15 -6.27 -5.58
C ILE A 40 7.60 -5.81 -5.65
N TRP A 41 7.93 -4.68 -5.04
CA TRP A 41 9.27 -4.13 -4.97
C TRP A 41 10.25 -5.10 -4.29
N ASP A 42 9.85 -5.63 -3.14
CA ASP A 42 10.64 -6.57 -2.35
C ASP A 42 10.94 -7.85 -3.13
N SER A 43 9.93 -8.37 -3.84
CA SER A 43 10.10 -9.57 -4.63
C SER A 43 11.02 -9.32 -5.82
N HIS A 44 10.93 -8.15 -6.47
CA HIS A 44 11.76 -7.81 -7.61
C HIS A 44 13.22 -7.53 -7.22
N ASN A 45 13.44 -6.94 -6.04
CA ASN A 45 14.78 -6.53 -5.56
C ASN A 45 15.39 -7.49 -4.53
N ARG A 46 14.86 -8.70 -4.41
CA ARG A 46 15.31 -9.69 -3.43
C ARG A 46 16.82 -9.91 -3.50
N GLY A 47 17.46 -9.90 -2.33
CA GLY A 47 18.91 -10.11 -2.19
C GLY A 47 19.74 -8.86 -2.46
N ARG A 48 19.11 -7.73 -2.83
CA ARG A 48 19.78 -6.43 -3.03
C ARG A 48 19.38 -5.39 -1.98
N GLN A 49 18.31 -5.64 -1.24
CA GLN A 49 17.81 -4.67 -0.27
C GLN A 49 18.62 -4.75 1.02
N TRP A 50 18.76 -3.61 1.70
CA TRP A 50 19.45 -3.56 3.00
C TRP A 50 18.91 -4.61 3.97
N LYS A 51 17.59 -4.76 4.08
CA LYS A 51 16.98 -5.79 4.95
C LYS A 51 17.43 -7.22 4.63
N ASP A 52 17.79 -7.51 3.38
CA ASP A 52 18.26 -8.81 2.92
C ASP A 52 19.75 -9.02 3.19
N ILE A 53 20.57 -7.95 3.14
CA ILE A 53 22.05 -8.05 3.20
C ILE A 53 22.68 -7.54 4.50
N ARG A 54 21.92 -6.84 5.35
CA ARG A 54 22.46 -6.14 6.54
C ARG A 54 23.23 -7.04 7.51
N HIS A 55 22.82 -8.30 7.63
CA HIS A 55 23.42 -9.28 8.54
C HIS A 55 24.92 -9.43 8.27
N LYS A 56 25.35 -9.32 7.01
CA LYS A 56 26.75 -9.43 6.60
C LYS A 56 27.66 -8.32 7.12
N PHE A 57 27.08 -7.18 7.51
CA PHE A 57 27.84 -5.99 7.91
C PHE A 57 27.81 -5.77 9.42
N ILE A 58 26.67 -6.09 10.05
CA ILE A 58 26.54 -5.96 11.51
C ILE A 58 27.34 -7.06 12.22
N GLU A 59 27.34 -8.30 11.72
CA GLU A 59 28.17 -9.37 12.28
C GLU A 59 29.67 -9.10 12.08
N ALA A 60 30.06 -8.47 10.97
CA ALA A 60 31.44 -8.09 10.71
C ALA A 60 31.94 -6.98 11.66
N GLU A 61 31.06 -6.08 12.12
CA GLU A 61 31.41 -5.08 13.14
C GLU A 61 31.62 -5.73 14.53
N GLU A 62 30.88 -6.80 14.86
CA GLU A 62 31.05 -7.53 16.14
C GLU A 62 32.32 -8.40 16.17
N ASP A 63 32.74 -8.96 15.03
CA ASP A 63 33.96 -9.77 14.93
C ASP A 63 35.27 -8.92 14.87
N ASP A 64 35.16 -7.64 14.47
CA ASP A 64 36.28 -6.69 14.37
C ASP A 64 36.55 -5.89 15.68
N GLU A 65 35.68 -6.01 16.71
CA GLU A 65 35.87 -5.50 18.09
C GLU A 65 36.49 -6.54 19.04
#